data_AF-A0A285X4K8-F1
#
_entry.id   AF-A0A285X4K8-F1
#
_cell.length_a   1.000
_cell.length_b   1.000
_cell.length_c   1.000
_cell.angle_alpha   90.00
_cell.angle_beta   90.00
_cell.angle_gamma   90.00
#
_symmetry.space_group_name_H-M   'P 1'
#
loop_
_entity.id
_entity.type
_entity.pdbx_description
1 polymer ?
#
loop_
_entity_poly.entity_id
_entity_poly.type
_entity_poly.pdbx_seq_one_letter_code
_entity_poly.pdbx_strand_id
1 'polypeptide(L)'
;MNKQEDQILKSSRKLGFKKPGSSLHELADWLREEKQIHVEIGSIWDDLVNRVESYYYTVTAPLNVYYTPAIQRAGGASYKEMLSEGIEEALGILAVYNQQKHLKISDDQVVIAYLKGYGDKSKPAAKNNYTSNLEKYAYFLGKQGDYIEEGLTEDDILYLVKNKLPDEEMLQLE
;
A
#
# COMPACT_ATOMS: atom_id res chain seq x y z
N MET A 1 22.29 -4.47 18.55
CA MET A 1 21.35 -4.16 17.44
C MET A 1 20.85 -5.50 16.90
N ASN A 2 19.54 -5.67 16.77
CA ASN A 2 18.98 -6.97 16.35
C ASN A 2 19.31 -7.21 14.86
N LYS A 3 19.59 -8.45 14.43
CA LYS A 3 19.98 -8.77 13.05
C LYS A 3 18.98 -8.26 12.01
N GLN A 4 17.69 -8.23 12.36
CA GLN A 4 16.61 -7.73 11.52
C GLN A 4 16.68 -6.20 11.33
N GLU A 5 16.91 -5.44 12.40
CA GLU A 5 17.06 -3.98 12.32
C GLU A 5 18.25 -3.59 11.44
N ASP A 6 19.37 -4.30 11.57
CA ASP A 6 20.55 -4.08 10.73
C ASP A 6 20.25 -4.29 9.24
N GLN A 7 19.40 -5.26 8.91
CA GLN A 7 18.97 -5.51 7.54
C GLN A 7 18.03 -4.42 7.03
N ILE A 8 17.04 -4.02 7.84
CA ILE A 8 16.12 -2.91 7.54
C ILE A 8 16.91 -1.63 7.24
N LEU A 9 17.89 -1.29 8.09
CA LEU A 9 18.73 -0.11 7.92
C LEU A 9 19.62 -0.18 6.66
N LYS A 10 20.14 -1.37 6.33
CA LYS A 10 20.90 -1.55 5.08
C LYS A 10 20.01 -1.38 3.85
N SER A 11 18.79 -1.89 3.88
CA SER A 11 17.81 -1.75 2.80
C SER A 11 17.36 -0.30 2.64
N SER A 12 17.08 0.41 3.73
CA SER A 12 16.64 1.81 3.68
C SER A 12 17.71 2.74 3.10
N ARG A 13 18.99 2.52 3.42
CA ARG A 13 20.11 3.28 2.84
C ARG A 13 20.18 3.13 1.31
N LYS A 14 19.93 1.93 0.78
CA LYS A 14 19.85 1.69 -0.68
C LYS A 14 18.68 2.44 -1.32
N LEU A 15 17.62 2.67 -0.56
CA LEU A 15 16.40 3.39 -0.98
C LEU A 15 16.48 4.91 -0.74
N GLY A 16 17.63 5.41 -0.27
CA GLY A 16 17.91 6.84 -0.17
C GLY A 16 17.79 7.44 1.24
N PHE A 17 17.65 6.63 2.30
CA PHE A 17 17.70 7.11 3.67
C PHE A 17 19.13 7.57 4.05
N LYS A 18 19.28 8.85 4.42
CA LYS A 18 20.59 9.49 4.68
C LYS A 18 20.80 9.99 6.12
N LYS A 19 19.76 9.94 6.98
CA LYS A 19 19.88 10.46 8.36
C LYS A 19 20.88 9.61 9.17
N PRO A 20 21.66 10.23 10.08
CA PRO A 20 22.72 9.56 10.82
C PRO A 20 22.24 8.66 11.96
N GLY A 21 20.93 8.62 12.27
CA GLY A 21 20.40 7.73 13.31
C GLY A 21 19.98 6.36 12.78
N SER A 22 20.09 5.37 13.66
CA SER A 22 19.78 3.96 13.42
C SER A 22 18.46 3.52 14.06
N SER A 23 17.63 4.48 14.50
CA SER A 23 16.37 4.15 15.15
C SER A 23 15.26 3.90 14.12
N LEU A 24 14.42 2.90 14.38
CA LEU A 24 13.25 2.61 13.54
C LEU A 24 12.28 3.80 13.47
N HIS A 25 12.21 4.62 14.51
CA HIS A 25 11.38 5.82 14.54
C HIS A 25 11.80 6.85 13.50
N GLU A 26 13.11 7.10 13.34
CA GLU A 26 13.60 8.02 12.30
C GLU A 26 13.32 7.51 10.89
N LEU A 27 13.29 6.19 10.70
CA LEU A 27 12.88 5.60 9.42
C LEU A 27 11.38 5.78 9.18
N ALA A 28 10.55 5.60 10.20
CA ALA A 28 9.11 5.83 10.10
C ALA A 28 8.80 7.30 9.77
N ASP A 29 9.48 8.24 10.43
CA ASP A 29 9.35 9.68 10.13
C ASP A 29 9.79 9.99 8.70
N TRP A 30 10.91 9.42 8.25
CA TRP A 30 11.37 9.59 6.87
C TRP A 30 10.39 9.01 5.83
N LEU A 31 9.86 7.81 6.07
CA LEU A 31 8.84 7.20 5.22
C LEU A 31 7.59 8.09 5.13
N ARG A 32 7.14 8.62 6.26
CA ARG A 32 5.97 9.51 6.34
C ARG A 32 6.23 10.83 5.61
N GLU A 33 7.28 11.54 5.99
CA GLU A 33 7.53 12.92 5.58
C GLU A 33 8.05 13.03 4.15
N GLU A 34 8.97 12.16 3.75
CA GLU A 34 9.60 12.25 2.42
C GLU A 34 8.99 11.32 1.39
N LYS A 35 8.37 10.21 1.81
CA LYS A 35 7.85 9.18 0.91
C LYS A 35 6.34 9.06 0.94
N GLN A 36 5.65 9.76 1.85
CA GLN A 36 4.20 9.68 2.03
C GLN A 36 3.72 8.24 2.31
N ILE A 37 4.55 7.44 2.95
CA ILE A 37 4.23 6.09 3.41
C ILE A 37 4.12 6.13 4.93
N HIS A 38 2.91 5.94 5.44
CA HIS A 38 2.59 6.02 6.86
C HIS A 38 2.56 4.60 7.42
N VAL A 39 3.30 4.36 8.49
CA VAL A 39 3.24 3.11 9.24
C VAL A 39 2.57 3.42 10.58
N GLU A 40 1.40 2.83 10.80
CA GLU A 40 0.68 2.92 12.07
C GLU A 40 0.65 1.54 12.72
N ILE A 41 0.71 1.53 14.05
CA ILE A 41 0.67 0.30 14.85
C ILE A 41 -0.42 0.47 15.87
N GLY A 42 -1.36 -0.47 15.92
CA GLY A 42 -2.32 -0.58 17.00
C GLY A 42 -2.21 -1.94 17.68
N SER A 43 -2.57 -2.00 18.94
CA SER A 43 -2.53 -3.23 19.73
C SER A 43 -3.74 -3.33 20.65
N ILE A 44 -4.24 -4.56 20.84
CA ILE A 44 -5.18 -4.90 21.90
C ILE A 44 -4.36 -5.35 23.10
N TRP A 45 -4.55 -4.69 24.23
CA TRP A 45 -3.85 -4.96 25.48
C TRP A 45 -4.74 -5.78 26.41
N ASP A 46 -4.19 -6.86 26.97
CA ASP A 46 -4.83 -7.62 28.04
C ASP A 46 -4.32 -7.08 29.39
N ASP A 47 -5.19 -6.32 30.06
CA ASP A 47 -4.92 -5.71 31.36
C ASP A 47 -4.78 -6.75 32.50
N LEU A 48 -5.32 -7.97 32.35
CA LEU A 48 -5.30 -8.99 33.40
C LEU A 48 -3.93 -9.69 33.50
N VAL A 49 -3.27 -9.90 32.37
CA VAL A 49 -1.92 -10.51 32.30
C VAL A 49 -0.82 -9.53 31.95
N ASN A 50 -1.17 -8.26 31.73
CA ASN A 50 -0.26 -7.16 31.39
C ASN A 50 0.59 -7.49 30.14
N ARG A 51 -0.08 -7.93 29.07
CA ARG A 51 0.55 -8.34 27.79
C ARG A 51 -0.28 -7.88 26.60
N VAL A 52 0.38 -7.75 25.44
CA VAL A 52 -0.30 -7.52 24.16
C VAL A 52 -1.00 -8.82 23.72
N GLU A 53 -2.32 -8.78 23.57
CA GLU A 53 -3.13 -9.92 23.12
C GLU A 53 -3.06 -10.07 21.59
N SER A 54 -3.16 -8.94 20.88
CA SER A 54 -3.04 -8.89 19.42
C SER A 54 -2.57 -7.52 18.96
N TYR A 55 -2.08 -7.44 17.73
CA TYR A 55 -1.69 -6.17 17.13
C TYR A 55 -1.95 -6.16 15.64
N TYR A 56 -2.06 -4.96 15.10
CA TYR A 56 -2.10 -4.71 13.67
C TYR A 56 -1.09 -3.62 13.34
N TYR A 57 -0.57 -3.67 12.12
CA TYR A 57 0.10 -2.53 11.53
C TYR A 57 -0.59 -2.19 10.22
N THR A 58 -0.83 -0.91 9.99
CA THR A 58 -1.35 -0.40 8.73
C THR A 58 -0.24 0.38 8.03
N VAL A 59 0.03 0.02 6.78
CA VAL A 59 0.91 0.79 5.92
C VAL A 59 0.01 1.54 4.93
N THR A 60 -0.20 2.83 5.18
CA THR A 60 -1.05 3.70 4.36
C THR A 60 -0.16 4.51 3.42
N ALA A 61 -0.45 4.47 2.13
CA ALA A 61 0.30 5.23 1.15
C ALA A 61 -0.62 5.61 -0.03
N PRO A 62 -0.39 6.75 -0.74
CA PRO A 62 -1.23 7.15 -1.86
C PRO A 62 -1.31 6.06 -2.94
N LEU A 63 -2.52 5.59 -3.27
CA LEU A 63 -2.77 4.42 -4.12
C LEU A 63 -2.15 4.52 -5.53
N ASN A 64 -2.13 5.73 -6.09
CA ASN A 64 -1.49 6.02 -7.37
C ASN A 64 0.04 5.94 -7.32
N VAL A 65 0.64 5.99 -6.12
CA VAL A 65 2.09 5.90 -5.90
C VAL A 65 2.48 4.53 -5.35
N TYR A 66 1.66 3.98 -4.43
CA TYR A 66 1.95 2.80 -3.64
C TYR A 66 0.65 2.03 -3.35
N TYR A 67 0.55 0.78 -3.79
CA TYR A 67 -0.62 -0.06 -3.47
C TYR A 67 -0.26 -1.07 -2.38
N THR A 68 -0.98 -1.05 -1.26
CA THR A 68 -0.98 -2.13 -0.26
C THR A 68 -2.32 -2.17 0.49
N PRO A 69 -3.02 -3.33 0.51
CA PRO A 69 -4.16 -3.50 1.39
C PRO A 69 -3.69 -3.59 2.86
N ALA A 70 -4.55 -3.18 3.81
CA ALA A 70 -4.23 -3.29 5.23
C ALA A 70 -3.88 -4.74 5.62
N ILE A 71 -2.76 -4.92 6.32
CA ILE A 71 -2.28 -6.24 6.74
C ILE A 71 -2.66 -6.46 8.20
N GLN A 72 -3.50 -7.45 8.46
CA GLN A 72 -3.78 -7.91 9.82
C GLN A 72 -2.80 -9.02 10.20
N ARG A 73 -2.17 -8.90 11.36
CA ARG A 73 -1.31 -9.93 11.96
C ARG A 73 -1.88 -10.37 13.31
N ALA A 74 -1.49 -11.55 13.75
CA ALA A 74 -1.85 -12.06 15.07
C ALA A 74 -0.56 -12.43 15.80
N GLY A 75 -0.44 -12.00 17.06
CA GLY A 75 0.66 -12.35 17.97
C GLY A 75 1.97 -11.61 17.70
N GLY A 76 2.34 -10.67 18.58
CA GLY A 76 3.60 -9.93 18.55
C GLY A 76 4.15 -9.78 19.97
N ALA A 77 5.46 -9.86 20.14
CA ALA A 77 6.07 -9.89 21.47
C ALA A 77 6.40 -8.47 22.00
N SER A 78 6.53 -7.46 21.13
CA SER A 78 6.83 -6.07 21.53
C SER A 78 6.53 -5.03 20.45
N TYR A 79 6.25 -3.77 20.84
CA TYR A 79 6.07 -2.64 19.91
C TYR A 79 7.19 -2.50 18.89
N LYS A 80 8.41 -2.76 19.32
CA LYS A 80 9.59 -2.69 18.47
C LYS A 80 9.58 -3.70 17.33
N GLU A 81 9.09 -4.92 17.60
CA GLU A 81 8.92 -5.97 16.59
C GLU A 81 7.84 -5.57 15.59
N MET A 82 6.68 -5.11 16.10
CA MET A 82 5.56 -4.62 15.29
C MET A 82 5.98 -3.48 14.34
N LEU A 83 6.80 -2.55 14.85
CA LEU A 83 7.34 -1.43 14.07
C LEU A 83 8.35 -1.89 13.02
N SER A 84 9.18 -2.87 13.35
CA SER A 84 10.15 -3.42 12.41
C SER A 84 9.46 -4.05 11.20
N GLU A 85 8.40 -4.83 11.44
CA GLU A 85 7.61 -5.45 10.36
C GLU A 85 6.91 -4.41 9.48
N GLY A 86 6.26 -3.41 10.10
CA GLY A 86 5.60 -2.34 9.35
C GLY A 86 6.57 -1.53 8.48
N ILE A 87 7.78 -1.24 9.00
CA ILE A 87 8.83 -0.55 8.24
C ILE A 87 9.38 -1.44 7.12
N GLU A 88 9.57 -2.73 7.37
CA GLU A 88 10.04 -3.67 6.35
C GLU A 88 9.08 -3.73 5.15
N GLU A 89 7.78 -3.82 5.41
CA GLU A 89 6.73 -3.76 4.39
C GLU A 89 6.77 -2.42 3.62
N ALA A 90 6.86 -1.29 4.35
CA ALA A 90 6.95 0.04 3.76
C ALA A 90 8.16 0.22 2.84
N LEU A 91 9.32 -0.35 3.20
CA LEU A 91 10.51 -0.35 2.35
C LEU A 91 10.33 -1.22 1.11
N GLY A 92 9.62 -2.35 1.23
CA GLY A 92 9.24 -3.20 0.10
C GLY A 92 8.39 -2.43 -0.92
N ILE A 93 7.37 -1.73 -0.44
CA ILE A 93 6.51 -0.85 -1.24
C ILE A 93 7.33 0.23 -1.96
N LEU A 94 8.21 0.92 -1.24
CA LEU A 94 9.08 1.95 -1.81
C LEU A 94 10.03 1.40 -2.87
N ALA A 95 10.54 0.19 -2.68
CA ALA A 95 11.41 -0.48 -3.65
C ALA A 95 10.67 -0.77 -4.96
N VAL A 96 9.45 -1.30 -4.87
CA VAL A 96 8.59 -1.57 -6.04
C VAL A 96 8.27 -0.28 -6.78
N TYR A 97 7.89 0.78 -6.07
CA TYR A 97 7.64 2.08 -6.69
C TYR A 97 8.87 2.63 -7.42
N ASN A 98 10.05 2.58 -6.81
CA ASN A 98 11.27 3.07 -7.47
C ASN A 98 11.59 2.33 -8.77
N GLN A 99 11.19 1.06 -8.90
CA GLN A 99 11.29 0.29 -10.15
C GLN A 99 10.22 0.71 -11.18
N GLN A 100 9.03 1.08 -10.72
CA GLN A 100 7.85 1.32 -11.56
C GLN A 100 7.59 2.80 -11.91
N LYS A 101 8.17 3.77 -11.18
CA LYS A 101 7.88 5.22 -11.31
C LYS A 101 8.12 5.82 -12.71
N HIS A 102 8.84 5.09 -13.57
CA HIS A 102 9.12 5.50 -14.95
C HIS A 102 8.13 4.91 -15.96
N LEU A 103 7.31 3.94 -15.55
CA LEU A 103 6.30 3.33 -16.39
C LEU A 103 5.17 4.33 -16.63
N LYS A 104 4.80 4.50 -17.90
CA LYS A 104 3.59 5.20 -18.29
C LYS A 104 2.47 4.18 -18.44
N ILE A 105 1.38 4.37 -17.71
CA ILE A 105 0.23 3.48 -17.71
C ILE A 105 -0.90 4.20 -18.43
N SER A 106 -1.44 3.59 -19.49
CA SER A 106 -2.58 4.16 -20.19
C SER A 106 -3.89 3.90 -19.45
N ASP A 107 -4.88 4.71 -19.75
CA ASP A 107 -6.22 4.63 -19.17
C ASP A 107 -6.87 3.28 -19.53
N ASP A 108 -6.70 2.82 -20.78
CA ASP A 108 -7.11 1.48 -21.23
C ASP A 108 -6.50 0.36 -20.37
N GLN A 109 -5.22 0.47 -19.98
CA GLN A 109 -4.58 -0.56 -19.13
C GLN A 109 -5.22 -0.63 -17.75
N VAL A 110 -5.65 0.51 -17.21
CA VAL A 110 -6.37 0.58 -15.94
C VAL A 110 -7.76 -0.05 -16.06
N VAL A 111 -8.52 0.30 -17.10
CA VAL A 111 -9.85 -0.25 -17.36
C VAL A 111 -9.77 -1.77 -17.57
N ILE A 112 -8.84 -2.23 -18.41
CA ILE A 112 -8.61 -3.67 -18.65
C ILE A 112 -8.27 -4.39 -17.34
N ALA A 113 -7.41 -3.81 -16.50
CA ALA A 113 -7.05 -4.41 -15.21
C ALA A 113 -8.26 -4.52 -14.27
N TYR A 114 -9.11 -3.50 -14.22
CA TYR A 114 -10.36 -3.50 -13.44
C TYR A 114 -11.33 -4.59 -13.92
N LEU A 115 -11.59 -4.67 -15.23
CA LEU A 115 -12.47 -5.67 -15.83
C LEU A 115 -11.94 -7.10 -15.68
N LYS A 116 -10.61 -7.29 -15.66
CA LYS A 116 -10.00 -8.59 -15.28
C LYS A 116 -10.33 -8.97 -13.84
N GLY A 117 -10.31 -8.00 -12.92
CA GLY A 117 -10.66 -8.18 -11.51
C GLY A 117 -12.08 -8.69 -11.32
N TYR A 118 -12.99 -8.18 -12.14
CA TYR A 118 -14.37 -8.61 -12.22
C TYR A 118 -14.51 -10.08 -12.67
N GLY A 119 -13.86 -10.47 -13.78
CA GLY A 119 -14.08 -11.78 -14.42
C GLY A 119 -13.32 -12.97 -13.83
N ASP A 120 -12.19 -12.75 -13.16
CA ASP A 120 -11.22 -13.82 -12.83
C ASP A 120 -10.97 -14.06 -11.33
N LYS A 121 -11.67 -13.36 -10.41
CA LYS A 121 -11.42 -13.46 -8.95
C LYS A 121 -11.52 -14.87 -8.36
N SER A 122 -12.21 -15.81 -9.01
CA SER A 122 -12.34 -17.21 -8.58
C SER A 122 -11.37 -18.19 -9.26
N LYS A 123 -10.50 -17.73 -10.17
CA LYS A 123 -9.58 -18.61 -10.92
C LYS A 123 -8.17 -18.60 -10.32
N PRO A 124 -7.65 -19.75 -9.83
CA PRO A 124 -6.31 -19.86 -9.22
C PRO A 124 -5.15 -19.50 -10.16
N ALA A 125 -5.39 -19.53 -11.48
CA ALA A 125 -4.38 -19.31 -12.52
C ALA A 125 -4.17 -17.83 -12.90
N ALA A 126 -4.97 -16.90 -12.37
CA ALA A 126 -4.81 -15.46 -12.62
C ALA A 126 -3.66 -14.87 -11.77
N LYS A 127 -2.44 -15.40 -11.94
CA LYS A 127 -1.23 -14.66 -11.56
C LYS A 127 -1.08 -13.52 -12.55
N ASN A 128 -1.69 -12.41 -12.20
CA ASN A 128 -1.78 -11.27 -13.09
C ASN A 128 -0.41 -10.62 -13.32
N ASN A 129 -0.02 -10.51 -14.58
CA ASN A 129 1.15 -9.77 -15.04
C ASN A 129 0.90 -8.26 -14.97
N TYR A 130 0.63 -7.71 -13.78
CA TYR A 130 0.51 -6.27 -13.62
C TYR A 130 1.87 -5.62 -13.54
N THR A 131 2.10 -4.68 -14.45
CA THR A 131 3.38 -3.98 -14.56
C THR A 131 3.51 -2.84 -13.56
N SER A 132 2.39 -2.34 -13.04
CA SER A 132 2.32 -1.18 -12.14
C SER A 132 1.41 -1.40 -10.92
N ASN A 133 1.62 -0.57 -9.89
CA ASN A 133 0.76 -0.53 -8.70
C ASN A 133 -0.69 -0.11 -9.02
N LEU A 134 -0.88 0.80 -9.97
CA LEU A 134 -2.22 1.27 -10.36
C LEU A 134 -3.04 0.14 -11.00
N GLU A 135 -2.43 -0.67 -11.87
CA GLU A 135 -3.09 -1.84 -12.46
C GLU A 135 -3.44 -2.91 -11.41
N LYS A 136 -2.53 -3.15 -10.45
CA LYS A 136 -2.81 -4.08 -9.33
C LYS A 136 -4.00 -3.62 -8.51
N TYR A 137 -4.07 -2.32 -8.23
CA TYR A 137 -5.17 -1.74 -7.48
C TYR A 137 -6.49 -1.84 -8.25
N ALA A 138 -6.50 -1.49 -9.54
CA ALA A 138 -7.65 -1.61 -10.42
C ALA A 138 -8.24 -3.02 -10.38
N TYR A 139 -7.39 -4.05 -10.50
CA TYR A 139 -7.81 -5.44 -10.39
C TYR A 139 -8.42 -5.79 -9.04
N PHE A 140 -7.80 -5.34 -7.94
CA PHE A 140 -8.32 -5.63 -6.61
C PHE A 140 -9.71 -5.00 -6.38
N LEU A 141 -9.93 -3.80 -6.91
CA LEU A 141 -11.21 -3.09 -6.83
C LEU A 141 -12.34 -3.78 -7.59
N GLY A 142 -12.08 -4.42 -8.74
CA GLY A 142 -13.12 -5.10 -9.51
C GLY A 142 -13.79 -6.21 -8.69
N LYS A 143 -15.03 -6.03 -8.21
CA LYS A 143 -15.78 -7.02 -7.40
C LYS A 143 -16.70 -7.87 -8.30
N GLN A 144 -17.09 -9.05 -7.82
CA GLN A 144 -18.19 -9.83 -8.43
C GLN A 144 -19.52 -9.11 -8.15
N GLY A 145 -20.21 -8.68 -9.21
CA GLY A 145 -21.48 -7.94 -9.29
C GLY A 145 -21.89 -7.90 -10.76
N ASP A 146 -22.89 -7.14 -11.22
CA ASP A 146 -23.13 -6.97 -12.67
C ASP A 146 -22.67 -5.58 -13.13
N TYR A 147 -21.50 -5.49 -13.79
CA TYR A 147 -20.96 -4.21 -14.28
C TYR A 147 -21.87 -3.54 -15.31
N ILE A 148 -22.71 -4.33 -15.99
CA ILE A 148 -23.72 -3.90 -16.95
C ILE A 148 -24.96 -3.37 -16.21
N GLU A 149 -25.35 -3.98 -15.09
CA GLU A 149 -26.52 -3.52 -14.31
C GLU A 149 -26.21 -2.27 -13.48
N GLU A 150 -24.94 -2.04 -13.11
CA GLU A 150 -24.49 -0.84 -12.38
C GLU A 150 -24.25 0.39 -13.27
N GLY A 151 -24.21 0.23 -14.60
CA GLY A 151 -24.10 1.34 -15.55
C GLY A 151 -22.78 2.12 -15.55
N LEU A 152 -21.71 1.55 -14.97
CA LEU A 152 -20.39 2.18 -14.88
C LEU A 152 -19.73 2.34 -16.27
N THR A 153 -19.33 3.56 -16.60
CA THR A 153 -18.56 3.90 -17.80
C THR A 153 -17.05 3.72 -17.58
N GLU A 154 -16.26 3.76 -18.66
CA GLU A 154 -14.79 3.74 -18.56
C GLU A 154 -14.26 4.92 -17.72
N ASP A 155 -14.89 6.09 -17.84
CA ASP A 155 -14.54 7.27 -17.07
C ASP A 155 -14.82 7.07 -15.58
N ASP A 156 -15.94 6.44 -15.21
CA ASP A 156 -16.25 6.13 -13.80
C ASP A 156 -15.20 5.19 -13.18
N ILE A 157 -14.71 4.22 -13.95
CA ILE A 157 -13.62 3.33 -13.53
C ILE A 157 -12.33 4.13 -13.32
N LEU A 158 -12.01 5.06 -14.23
CA LEU A 158 -10.82 5.90 -14.10
C LEU A 158 -10.91 6.82 -12.89
N TYR A 159 -12.08 7.43 -12.63
CA TYR A 159 -12.33 8.24 -11.44
C TYR A 159 -12.17 7.42 -10.16
N LEU A 160 -12.82 6.26 -10.07
CA LEU A 160 -12.74 5.34 -8.95
C LEU A 160 -11.30 4.90 -8.66
N VAL A 161 -10.56 4.46 -9.68
CA VAL A 161 -9.24 3.85 -9.50
C VAL A 161 -8.15 4.88 -9.30
N LYS A 162 -8.19 6.01 -10.03
CA LYS A 162 -7.18 7.07 -9.91
C LYS A 162 -7.49 8.04 -8.76
N ASN A 163 -8.66 7.92 -8.15
CA ASN A 163 -9.18 8.88 -7.17
C ASN A 163 -9.10 10.33 -7.70
N LYS A 164 -9.41 10.48 -9.00
CA LYS A 164 -9.59 11.81 -9.60
C LYS A 164 -10.97 12.30 -9.18
N LEU A 165 -11.09 13.57 -8.82
CA LEU A 165 -12.39 14.20 -8.70
C LEU A 165 -12.92 14.44 -10.13
N PRO A 166 -14.23 14.26 -10.38
CA PRO A 166 -14.86 14.80 -11.58
C PRO A 166 -14.48 16.26 -11.75
N ASP A 167 -14.24 16.70 -12.99
CA ASP A 167 -13.87 18.10 -13.27
C ASP A 167 -14.90 19.09 -12.69
N GLU A 168 -16.17 18.66 -12.58
CA GLU A 168 -17.29 19.41 -11.97
C GLU A 168 -17.18 19.57 -10.44
N GLU A 169 -16.44 18.69 -9.75
CA GLU A 169 -16.21 18.69 -8.30
C GLU A 169 -14.83 19.24 -7.90
N MET A 170 -13.95 19.51 -8.87
CA MET A 170 -12.70 20.21 -8.59
C MET A 170 -13.01 21.66 -8.22
N LEU A 171 -12.83 22.01 -6.94
CA LEU A 171 -12.83 23.40 -6.48
C LEU A 171 -11.87 24.23 -7.34
N GLN A 172 -12.44 25.04 -8.24
CA GLN A 172 -11.70 26.10 -8.90
C GLN A 172 -11.43 27.16 -7.83
N LEU A 173 -10.20 27.17 -7.32
CA LEU A 173 -9.70 28.31 -6.55
C LEU A 173 -9.60 29.48 -7.53
N GLU A 174 -10.56 30.41 -7.46
CA GLU A 174 -10.46 31.75 -8.03
C GLU A 174 -9.33 32.56 -7.35
#